data_AF-A0AAW1YHM6-F1
#
_entry.id   AF-A0AAW1YHM6-F1
#
_cell.length_a   1.000
_cell.length_b   1.000
_cell.length_c   1.000
_cell.angle_alpha   90.00
_cell.angle_beta   90.00
_cell.angle_gamma   90.00
#
_symmetry.space_group_name_H-M   'P 1'
#
loop_
_entity.id
_entity.type
_entity.pdbx_description
1 polymer ?
#
loop_
_entity_poly.entity_id
_entity_poly.type
_entity_poly.pdbx_seq_one_letter_code
_entity_poly.pdbx_strand_id
1 'polypeptide(L)'
;MSSPEKAAWEIFNSLDVKYVLVVFGGLVGYTKPDYLRDGQYRIDSQATPTMLNCLMYKLSYYRFVDTDGKGFDRVRRTEIGKKYFKLTHFEEVFTTHHWMVRIYKLKPPKNRIRGKTKKSKSKSSATISGKRSGTRKNPWH
;
A
#
# COMPACT_ATOMS: atom_id res chain seq x y z
N MET A 1 -10.33 -8.67 6.71
CA MET A 1 -9.86 -7.79 7.81
C MET A 1 -8.43 -8.07 8.26
N SER A 2 -7.97 -9.32 8.30
CA SER A 2 -6.62 -9.64 8.79
C SER A 2 -5.54 -9.69 7.68
N SER A 3 -5.93 -9.66 6.40
CA SER A 3 -4.97 -9.60 5.27
C SER A 3 -4.30 -8.23 5.12
N PRO A 4 -3.18 -8.13 4.39
CA PRO A 4 -2.62 -6.85 3.97
C PRO A 4 -3.61 -6.00 3.18
N GLU A 5 -3.44 -4.68 3.23
CA GLU A 5 -4.35 -3.68 2.64
C GLU A 5 -4.72 -3.95 1.18
N LYS A 6 -3.75 -4.28 0.32
CA LYS A 6 -4.00 -4.52 -1.11
C LYS A 6 -4.90 -5.73 -1.35
N ALA A 7 -4.59 -6.86 -0.73
CA ALA A 7 -5.37 -8.09 -0.86
C ALA A 7 -6.80 -7.89 -0.29
N ALA A 8 -6.91 -7.20 0.85
CA ALA A 8 -8.22 -6.90 1.42
C ALA A 8 -9.04 -5.94 0.55
N TRP A 9 -8.40 -4.97 -0.09
CA TRP A 9 -9.06 -4.06 -1.03
C TRP A 9 -9.58 -4.79 -2.27
N GLU A 10 -8.82 -5.73 -2.84
CA GLU A 10 -9.26 -6.54 -3.98
C GLU A 10 -10.53 -7.34 -3.63
N ILE A 11 -10.55 -7.95 -2.44
CA ILE A 11 -11.72 -8.70 -1.93
C ILE A 11 -12.91 -7.77 -1.70
N PHE A 12 -12.71 -6.62 -1.06
CA PHE A 12 -13.80 -5.67 -0.82
C PHE A 12 -14.36 -5.10 -2.11
N ASN A 13 -13.51 -4.85 -3.10
CA ASN A 13 -13.93 -4.41 -4.41
C ASN A 13 -14.71 -5.52 -5.16
N SER A 14 -14.32 -6.80 -5.04
CA SER A 14 -15.08 -7.91 -5.63
C SER A 14 -16.44 -8.14 -4.98
N LEU A 15 -16.60 -7.72 -3.72
CA LEU A 15 -17.85 -7.79 -2.96
C LEU A 15 -18.68 -6.50 -3.04
N ASP A 16 -18.28 -5.55 -3.89
CA ASP A 16 -18.90 -4.22 -4.04
C ASP A 16 -19.05 -3.41 -2.73
N VAL A 17 -18.15 -3.64 -1.77
CA VAL A 17 -18.14 -2.92 -0.49
C VAL A 17 -17.69 -1.47 -0.72
N LYS A 18 -18.51 -0.51 -0.27
CA LYS A 18 -18.19 0.93 -0.38
C LYS A 18 -17.60 1.52 0.89
N TYR A 19 -18.10 1.08 2.05
CA TYR A 19 -17.72 1.58 3.35
C TYR A 19 -17.33 0.44 4.29
N VAL A 20 -16.34 0.70 5.13
CA VAL A 20 -15.86 -0.21 6.18
C VAL A 20 -15.97 0.52 7.51
N LEU A 21 -16.76 -0.02 8.41
CA LEU A 21 -16.86 0.44 9.79
C LEU A 21 -15.89 -0.37 10.66
N VAL A 22 -15.10 0.34 11.47
CA VAL A 22 -14.18 -0.25 12.43
C VAL A 22 -14.54 0.25 13.83
N VAL A 23 -14.74 -0.67 14.76
CA VAL A 23 -14.93 -0.38 16.18
C VAL A 23 -13.60 -0.58 16.90
N PHE A 24 -13.18 0.44 17.61
CA PHE A 24 -11.96 0.49 18.40
C PHE A 24 -12.27 0.34 19.89
N GLY A 25 -11.31 -0.22 20.64
CA GLY A 25 -11.46 -0.42 22.10
C GLY A 25 -12.15 -1.72 22.53
N GLY A 26 -12.48 -2.61 21.59
CA GLY A 26 -13.00 -3.94 21.91
C GLY A 26 -11.92 -4.95 22.31
N LEU A 27 -12.30 -5.92 23.16
CA LEU A 27 -11.51 -7.11 23.44
C LEU A 27 -11.65 -8.09 22.26
N VAL A 28 -10.54 -8.58 21.72
CA VAL A 28 -10.53 -9.60 20.68
C VAL A 28 -10.11 -10.93 21.30
N GLY A 29 -11.02 -11.89 21.36
CA GLY A 29 -10.77 -13.21 21.95
C GLY A 29 -10.21 -14.26 20.98
N TYR A 30 -10.08 -13.94 19.69
CA TYR A 30 -9.59 -14.88 18.67
C TYR A 30 -8.43 -14.28 17.86
N THR A 31 -7.26 -14.91 17.97
CA THR A 31 -6.03 -14.47 17.30
C THR A 31 -5.36 -15.66 16.63
N LYS A 32 -5.11 -15.56 15.32
CA LYS A 32 -4.38 -16.58 14.58
C LYS A 32 -2.90 -16.61 15.03
N PRO A 33 -2.23 -17.77 15.08
CA PRO A 33 -0.83 -17.88 15.51
C PRO A 33 0.14 -16.91 14.83
N ASP A 34 -0.05 -16.61 13.55
CA ASP A 34 0.79 -15.67 12.78
C ASP A 34 0.82 -14.22 13.35
N TYR A 35 -0.17 -13.86 14.18
CA TYR A 35 -0.27 -12.54 14.83
C TYR A 35 0.37 -12.52 16.22
N LEU A 36 0.70 -13.70 16.76
CA LEU A 36 1.25 -13.83 18.10
C LEU A 36 2.77 -13.77 18.06
N ARG A 37 3.34 -13.05 19.02
CA ARG A 37 4.76 -13.09 19.33
C ARG A 37 4.91 -13.85 20.63
N ASP A 38 5.57 -15.02 20.59
CA ASP A 38 5.78 -15.87 21.77
C ASP A 38 4.47 -16.22 22.50
N GLY A 39 3.41 -16.49 21.71
CA GLY A 39 2.06 -16.79 22.23
C GLY A 39 1.26 -15.57 22.70
N GLN A 40 1.84 -14.37 22.67
CA GLN A 40 1.21 -13.14 23.14
C GLN A 40 0.75 -12.26 21.99
N TYR A 41 -0.46 -11.72 22.10
CA TYR A 41 -0.98 -10.74 21.16
C TYR A 41 -0.42 -9.35 21.49
N ARG A 42 0.49 -8.87 20.64
CA ARG A 42 1.17 -7.58 20.82
C ARG A 42 0.80 -6.60 19.72
N ILE A 43 0.79 -5.32 20.07
CA ILE A 43 0.60 -4.18 19.14
C ILE A 43 1.76 -3.18 19.23
N ASP A 44 2.76 -3.49 20.05
CA ASP A 44 3.96 -2.69 20.28
C ASP A 44 4.99 -2.92 19.16
N SER A 45 6.19 -2.36 19.33
CA SER A 45 7.28 -2.53 18.37
C SER A 45 7.76 -3.98 18.22
N GLN A 46 7.45 -4.86 19.18
CA GLN A 46 7.79 -6.28 19.18
C GLN A 46 6.68 -7.15 18.55
N ALA A 47 5.56 -6.56 18.15
CA ALA A 47 4.51 -7.26 17.43
C ALA A 47 5.02 -7.86 16.11
N THR A 48 4.38 -8.93 15.65
CA THR A 48 4.77 -9.56 14.38
C THR A 48 4.57 -8.59 13.21
N PRO A 49 5.41 -8.66 12.16
CA PRO A 49 5.24 -7.82 10.97
C PRO A 49 3.90 -8.09 10.29
N THR A 50 3.35 -9.31 10.41
CA THR A 50 2.01 -9.67 9.94
C THR A 50 0.93 -8.85 10.67
N MET A 51 1.03 -8.73 11.99
CA MET A 51 0.12 -7.92 12.80
C MET A 51 0.23 -6.43 12.46
N LEU A 52 1.44 -5.87 12.36
CA LEU A 52 1.63 -4.44 12.07
C LEU A 52 1.27 -4.04 10.63
N ASN A 53 1.21 -5.00 9.70
CA ASN A 53 0.85 -4.74 8.30
C ASN A 53 -0.59 -5.15 7.93
N CYS A 54 -1.32 -5.80 8.83
CA CYS A 54 -2.70 -6.19 8.58
C CYS A 54 -3.60 -4.96 8.39
N LEU A 55 -4.66 -5.12 7.60
CA LEU A 55 -5.60 -4.04 7.35
C LEU A 55 -6.24 -3.55 8.66
N MET A 56 -6.60 -4.47 9.57
CA MET A 56 -7.24 -4.11 10.84
C MET A 56 -6.38 -3.15 11.68
N TYR A 57 -5.09 -3.42 11.84
CA TYR A 57 -4.15 -2.54 12.55
C TYR A 57 -4.10 -1.17 11.87
N LYS A 58 -3.96 -1.14 10.54
CA LYS A 58 -3.89 0.11 9.80
C LYS A 58 -5.16 0.96 9.94
N LEU A 59 -6.34 0.36 9.81
CA LEU A 59 -7.61 1.08 9.96
C LEU A 59 -7.88 1.50 11.41
N SER A 60 -7.39 0.74 12.39
CA SER A 60 -7.58 1.10 13.80
C SER A 60 -6.69 2.28 14.20
N TYR A 61 -5.41 2.25 13.82
CA TYR A 61 -4.39 3.19 14.29
C TYR A 61 -3.98 4.27 13.27
N TYR A 62 -4.73 4.44 12.17
CA TYR A 62 -4.44 5.49 11.21
C TYR A 62 -4.44 6.85 11.91
N ARG A 63 -3.37 7.63 11.79
CA ARG A 63 -3.23 8.96 12.44
C ARG A 63 -3.39 8.98 13.96
N PHE A 64 -3.29 7.84 14.64
CA PHE A 64 -3.47 7.76 16.09
C PHE A 64 -2.39 8.53 16.88
N VAL A 65 -1.22 8.71 16.29
CA VAL A 65 -0.12 9.49 16.88
C VAL A 65 -0.42 10.99 16.87
N ASP A 66 -1.25 11.46 15.94
CA ASP A 66 -1.58 12.88 15.81
C ASP A 66 -2.44 13.38 17.00
N THR A 67 -3.05 12.48 17.75
CA THR A 67 -3.94 12.79 18.88
C THR A 67 -3.15 13.14 20.15
N ASP A 68 -2.28 12.23 20.59
CA ASP A 68 -1.58 12.33 21.88
C ASP A 68 -0.04 12.44 21.72
N GLY A 69 0.47 12.49 20.49
CA GLY A 69 1.91 12.55 20.16
C GLY A 69 2.69 11.24 20.39
N LYS A 70 2.25 10.41 21.35
CA LYS A 70 2.89 9.13 21.69
C LYS A 70 2.21 7.94 20.99
N GLY A 71 0.90 8.02 20.73
CA GLY A 71 0.11 6.90 20.19
C GLY A 71 -0.04 5.78 21.21
N PHE A 72 -0.49 6.11 22.43
CA PHE A 72 -0.65 5.15 23.52
C PHE A 72 -2.07 4.58 23.54
N ASP A 73 -2.20 3.25 23.40
CA ASP A 73 -3.49 2.56 23.49
C ASP A 73 -3.83 2.30 24.97
N ARG A 74 -4.86 3.00 25.47
CA ARG A 74 -5.30 2.92 26.88
C ARG A 74 -5.93 1.57 27.25
N VAL A 75 -6.57 0.90 26.30
CA VAL A 75 -7.22 -0.40 26.54
C VAL A 75 -6.16 -1.49 26.67
N ARG A 76 -5.13 -1.44 25.83
CA ARG A 76 -4.02 -2.42 25.83
C ARG A 76 -2.84 -2.01 26.71
N ARG A 77 -2.86 -0.79 27.25
CA ARG A 77 -1.81 -0.21 28.10
C ARG A 77 -0.42 -0.30 27.46
N THR A 78 -0.33 -0.03 26.16
CA THR A 78 0.93 -0.10 25.43
C THR A 78 1.00 0.93 24.33
N GLU A 79 2.22 1.29 23.96
CA GLU A 79 2.50 2.20 22.85
C GLU A 79 2.49 1.43 21.53
N ILE A 80 1.90 2.02 20.50
CA ILE A 80 1.81 1.38 19.19
C ILE A 80 3.20 1.22 18.55
N GLY A 81 3.45 0.06 17.94
CA GLY A 81 4.73 -0.23 17.30
C GLY A 81 4.95 0.56 16.02
N LYS A 82 3.97 0.53 15.11
CA LYS A 82 4.02 1.23 13.83
C LYS A 82 3.18 2.49 13.88
N LYS A 83 3.88 3.61 14.04
CA LYS A 83 3.32 4.96 14.26
C LYS A 83 2.89 5.66 12.97
N TYR A 84 3.76 5.66 11.96
CA TYR A 84 3.56 6.43 10.74
C TYR A 84 3.34 5.51 9.55
N PHE A 85 2.14 5.58 8.97
CA PHE A 85 1.80 4.90 7.73
C PHE A 85 0.66 5.63 7.02
N LYS A 86 0.54 5.39 5.71
CA LYS A 86 -0.51 5.97 4.87
C LYS A 86 -1.43 4.89 4.35
N LEU A 87 -2.71 5.20 4.25
CA LEU A 87 -3.70 4.37 3.57
C LEU A 87 -3.71 4.73 2.08
N THR A 88 -3.54 3.72 1.24
CA THR A 88 -3.47 3.85 -0.22
C THR A 88 -4.81 3.60 -0.88
N HIS A 89 -5.57 2.62 -0.38
CA HIS A 89 -6.82 2.14 -0.98
C HIS A 89 -8.08 2.52 -0.19
N PHE A 90 -7.90 3.07 1.02
CA PHE A 90 -8.96 3.50 1.91
C PHE A 90 -8.79 4.99 2.20
N GLU A 91 -9.90 5.69 2.39
CA GLU A 91 -9.94 7.05 2.91
C GLU A 91 -10.80 7.10 4.16
N GLU A 92 -10.34 7.79 5.19
CA GLU A 92 -11.16 8.05 6.37
C GLU A 92 -12.21 9.10 6.01
N VAL A 93 -13.49 8.78 6.26
CA VAL A 93 -14.60 9.71 6.02
C VAL A 93 -15.22 10.22 7.31
N PHE A 94 -15.12 9.46 8.40
CA PHE A 94 -15.65 9.84 9.70
C PHE A 94 -14.91 9.14 10.83
N THR A 95 -14.65 9.86 11.91
CA THR A 95 -14.12 9.31 13.17
C THR A 95 -14.88 9.97 14.33
N THR A 96 -15.35 9.16 15.27
CA THR A 96 -16.01 9.68 16.48
C THR A 96 -15.06 10.47 17.37
N HIS A 97 -15.58 11.41 18.18
CA HIS A 97 -14.79 12.22 19.14
C HIS A 97 -13.88 11.40 20.06
N HIS A 98 -14.38 10.30 20.60
CA HIS A 98 -13.61 9.41 21.49
C HIS A 98 -12.95 8.25 20.75
N TRP A 99 -12.83 8.33 19.43
CA TRP A 99 -12.14 7.35 18.60
C TRP A 99 -12.64 5.91 18.76
N MET A 100 -13.91 5.72 19.16
CA MET A 100 -14.56 4.42 19.30
C MET A 100 -14.97 3.83 17.95
N VAL A 101 -15.44 4.67 17.01
CA VAL A 101 -15.88 4.21 15.69
C VAL A 101 -15.20 5.04 14.61
N ARG A 102 -14.72 4.34 13.58
CA ARG A 102 -14.09 4.91 12.39
C ARG A 102 -14.74 4.34 11.16
N ILE A 103 -15.07 5.20 10.21
CA ILE A 103 -15.68 4.83 8.94
C ILE A 103 -14.70 5.18 7.83
N TYR A 104 -14.39 4.19 7.03
CA TYR A 104 -13.51 4.30 5.89
C TYR A 104 -14.30 4.06 4.61
N LYS A 105 -14.04 4.87 3.59
CA LYS A 105 -14.55 4.65 2.24
C LYS A 105 -13.49 3.98 1.38
N LEU A 106 -13.94 3.05 0.55
CA LEU A 106 -13.10 2.38 -0.42
C LEU A 106 -12.80 3.31 -1.59
N LYS A 107 -11.52 3.50 -1.92
CA LYS A 107 -11.15 4.25 -3.11
C LYS A 107 -11.46 3.41 -4.35
N PRO A 108 -11.97 4.04 -5.42
CA PRO A 108 -12.22 3.34 -6.67
C PRO A 108 -10.89 2.82 -7.25
N PRO A 109 -10.94 1.73 -8.04
CA PRO A 109 -9.77 1.24 -8.76
C PRO A 109 -9.17 2.38 -9.57
N LYS A 110 -7.85 2.58 -9.42
CA LYS A 110 -7.14 3.56 -10.24
C LYS A 110 -7.34 3.17 -11.69
N ASN A 111 -7.94 4.08 -12.46
CA ASN A 111 -8.21 3.84 -13.86
C ASN A 111 -6.87 3.60 -14.55
N ARG A 112 -6.64 2.37 -15.02
CA ARG A 112 -5.42 2.00 -15.74
C ARG A 112 -5.51 2.67 -17.10
N ILE A 113 -5.08 3.93 -17.21
CA ILE A 113 -4.78 4.53 -18.51
C ILE A 113 -3.70 3.62 -19.08
N ARG A 114 -4.09 2.81 -20.08
CA ARG A 114 -3.20 1.89 -20.79
C ARG A 114 -2.11 2.74 -21.42
N GLY A 115 -1.04 2.97 -20.66
CA GLY A 115 0.10 3.75 -21.09
C GLY A 115 0.54 3.20 -22.44
N LYS A 116 0.60 4.09 -23.43
CA LYS A 116 1.17 3.84 -24.75
C LYS A 116 2.43 3.00 -24.55
N THR A 117 2.45 1.82 -25.16
CA THR A 117 3.63 0.96 -25.27
C THR A 117 4.82 1.86 -25.60
N LYS A 118 5.81 1.93 -24.70
CA LYS A 118 7.10 2.56 -25.03
C LYS A 118 7.64 1.77 -26.21
N LYS A 119 7.50 2.31 -27.42
CA LYS A 119 8.13 1.80 -28.63
C LYS A 119 9.62 1.80 -28.33
N SER A 120 10.20 0.61 -28.15
CA SER A 120 11.63 0.44 -27.98
C SER A 120 12.32 1.12 -29.17
N LYS A 121 13.10 2.17 -28.91
CA LYS A 121 14.01 2.73 -29.91
C LYS A 121 15.04 1.64 -30.20
N SER A 122 14.85 0.90 -31.29
CA SER A 122 15.88 0.06 -31.88
C SER A 122 17.05 0.97 -32.25
N LYS A 123 18.17 0.86 -31.53
CA LYS A 123 19.43 1.45 -31.97
C LYS A 123 19.88 0.69 -33.21
N SER A 124 19.70 1.28 -34.39
CA SER A 124 20.39 0.86 -35.60
C SER A 124 21.88 1.16 -35.42
N SER A 125 22.68 0.11 -35.26
CA SER A 125 24.14 0.18 -35.36
C SER A 125 24.49 0.55 -36.79
N ALA A 126 25.09 1.72 -36.99
CA ALA A 126 25.67 2.09 -38.27
C ALA A 126 26.93 1.23 -38.50
N THR A 127 26.86 0.33 -39.49
CA THR A 127 28.01 -0.40 -40.01
C THR A 127 28.93 0.60 -40.73
N ILE A 128 30.13 0.80 -40.20
CA ILE A 128 31.21 1.50 -40.92
C ILE A 128 31.79 0.53 -41.93
N SER A 129 31.41 0.67 -43.20
CA SER A 129 32.08 0.00 -44.33
C SER A 129 32.86 1.03 -45.15
N GLY A 130 34.09 1.31 -44.73
CA GLY A 130 35.05 2.04 -45.56
C GLY A 130 35.66 1.08 -46.59
N LYS A 131 35.34 1.25 -47.88
CA LYS A 131 36.16 0.73 -48.98
C LYS A 131 36.18 1.71 -50.15
N ARG A 132 37.41 1.91 -50.63
CA ARG A 132 37.94 2.89 -51.59
C ARG A 132 37.33 2.82 -53.00
N SER A 133 37.57 3.93 -53.71
CA SER A 133 38.04 4.02 -55.12
C SER A 133 37.01 4.24 -56.22
N GLY A 134 37.18 5.37 -56.95
CA GLY A 134 36.95 5.41 -58.40
C GLY A 134 36.14 6.59 -58.92
N THR A 135 36.73 7.79 -58.99
CA THR A 135 36.21 8.86 -59.87
C THR A 135 36.39 8.43 -61.34
N ARG A 136 35.29 7.98 -61.96
CA ARG A 136 35.17 7.90 -63.42
C ARG A 136 35.09 9.32 -63.97
N LYS A 137 36.17 9.79 -64.60
CA LYS A 137 36.09 10.86 -65.60
C LYS A 137 35.48 10.27 -66.85
N ASN A 138 34.40 10.87 -67.34
CA ASN A 138 33.84 10.54 -68.65
C ASN A 138 34.36 11.51 -69.72
N PRO A 139 34.37 11.07 -70.99
CA PRO A 139 35.21 11.64 -72.04
C PRO A 139 34.41 12.54 -73.00
N TRP A 140 35.10 13.51 -73.61
CA TRP A 140 34.63 14.43 -74.68
C TRP A 140 33.68 15.57 -74.27
N HIS A 141 34.23 16.65 -73.74
CA HIS A 141 34.32 18.00 -74.33
C HIS A 141 34.93 18.98 -73.33
#